data_AF-A0A3N5GAW0-F1
#
_entry.id   AF-A0A3N5GAW0-F1
#
_cell.length_a   1.000
_cell.length_b   1.000
_cell.length_c   1.000
_cell.angle_alpha   90.00
_cell.angle_beta   90.00
_cell.angle_gamma   90.00
#
_symmetry.space_group_name_H-M   'P 1'
#
loop_
_entity.id
_entity.type
_entity.pdbx_description
1 polymer ?
#
loop_
_entity_poly.entity_id
_entity_poly.type
_entity_poly.pdbx_seq_one_letter_code
_entity_poly.pdbx_strand_id
1 'polypeptide(L)' 'TRDNVRAIRPGFGLAPKHLEQVLGRRASRDAARGTPMAWDLLG' A
#
# COMPACT_ATOMS: atom_id res chain seq x y z
N THR A 1 -6.44 -3.69 -4.77
CA THR A 1 -6.47 -5.08 -5.28
C THR A 1 -5.07 -5.66 -5.25
N ARG A 2 -4.89 -6.98 -5.44
CA ARG A 2 -3.56 -7.62 -5.48
C ARG A 2 -2.70 -7.15 -6.65
N ASP A 3 -3.32 -6.60 -7.70
CA ASP A 3 -2.60 -6.03 -8.85
C ASP A 3 -1.87 -4.74 -8.53
N ASN A 4 -2.48 -3.91 -7.67
CA ASN A 4 -2.03 -2.54 -7.36
C ASN A 4 -1.12 -2.45 -6.13
N VAL A 5 -1.11 -3.48 -5.27
CA VAL A 5 -0.33 -3.48 -4.01
C VAL A 5 0.60 -4.69 -3.99
N ARG A 6 1.90 -4.45 -3.80
CA ARG A 6 2.93 -5.49 -3.83
C ARG A 6 3.95 -5.25 -2.72
N ALA A 7 4.41 -6.33 -2.08
CA ALA A 7 5.54 -6.28 -1.16
C ALA A 7 6.85 -6.25 -1.95
N ILE A 8 7.44 -5.05 -2.10
CA ILE A 8 8.68 -4.81 -2.84
C ILE A 8 9.74 -4.31 -1.85
N ARG A 9 10.99 -4.76 -2.03
CA ARG A 9 12.15 -4.33 -1.24
C ARG A 9 12.90 -3.19 -1.94
N PRO A 10 13.60 -2.30 -1.20
CA PRO A 10 13.77 -2.25 0.25
C PRO A 10 12.58 -1.62 1.00
N GLY A 11 12.55 -1.74 2.34
CA GLY A 11 11.37 -1.42 3.16
C GLY A 11 11.23 0.07 3.53
N PHE A 12 10.56 0.87 2.69
CA PHE A 12 10.28 2.30 2.94
C PHE A 12 8.84 2.62 3.34
N GLY A 13 7.96 1.63 3.37
CA GLY A 13 6.53 1.81 3.69
C GLY A 13 6.05 0.81 4.73
N LEU A 14 4.75 0.53 4.72
CA LEU A 14 4.15 -0.47 5.60
C LEU A 14 4.83 -1.83 5.46
N ALA A 15 5.03 -2.50 6.61
CA ALA A 15 5.57 -3.84 6.65
C ALA A 15 4.64 -4.83 5.91
N PRO A 16 5.17 -5.86 5.21
CA PRO A 16 4.37 -6.83 4.45
C PRO A 16 3.27 -7.54 5.25
N LYS A 17 3.40 -7.65 6.58
CA LYS A 17 2.36 -8.21 7.47
C LYS A 17 1.03 -7.46 7.42
N HIS A 18 1.04 -6.19 7.00
CA HIS A 18 -0.15 -5.35 6.85
C HIS A 18 -0.82 -5.50 5.48
N LEU A 19 -0.30 -6.33 4.57
CA LEU A 19 -0.84 -6.47 3.22
C LEU A 19 -2.33 -6.80 3.22
N GLU A 20 -2.76 -7.75 4.05
CA GLU A 20 -4.18 -8.14 4.15
C GLU A 20 -5.06 -7.02 4.73
N GLN A 21 -4.50 -6.10 5.52
CA GLN A 21 -5.22 -4.93 6.04
C GLN A 21 -5.35 -3.81 5.00
N VAL A 22 -4.40 -3.73 4.07
CA VAL A 22 -4.42 -2.77 2.95
C VAL A 22 -5.31 -3.27 1.82
N LEU A 23 -5.32 -4.57 1.55
CA LEU A 23 -6.18 -5.17 0.55
C LEU A 23 -7.66 -4.95 0.91
N GLY A 24 -8.44 -4.51 -0.08
CA GLY A 24 -9.87 -4.18 0.11
C GLY A 24 -10.12 -2.75 0.59
N ARG A 25 -9.10 -2.00 1.02
CA ARG A 25 -9.23 -0.57 1.33
C ARG A 25 -9.19 0.28 0.08
N ARG A 26 -9.85 1.44 0.16
CA ARG A 26 -9.85 2.47 -0.90
C ARG A 26 -8.72 3.46 -0.64
N ALA A 27 -8.05 3.90 -1.70
CA ALA A 27 -7.08 4.98 -1.59
C ALA A 27 -7.78 6.31 -1.30
N SER A 28 -7.24 7.10 -0.36
CA SER A 28 -7.76 8.42 0.02
C SER A 28 -7.36 9.52 -0.97
N ARG A 29 -6.30 9.30 -1.76
CA ARG A 29 -5.76 10.21 -2.78
C ARG A 29 -5.03 9.42 -3.87
N ASP A 30 -4.72 10.09 -4.97
CA ASP A 30 -3.92 9.52 -6.04
C ASP A 30 -2.50 9.19 -5.55
N ALA A 31 -1.95 8.06 -6.04
CA ALA A 31 -0.61 7.61 -5.74
C ALA A 31 0.10 7.16 -7.02
N ALA A 32 1.32 7.63 -7.24
CA ALA A 32 2.14 7.18 -8.36
C ALA A 32 2.59 5.73 -8.15
N ARG A 33 2.89 5.02 -9.25
CA ARG A 33 3.46 3.67 -9.18
C ARG A 33 4.79 3.70 -8.42
N GLY A 34 4.95 2.81 -7.44
CA GLY A 34 6.16 2.75 -6.60
C GLY A 34 6.12 3.63 -5.36
N THR A 35 5.00 4.34 -5.12
CA THR A 35 4.79 5.07 -3.86
C THR A 35 4.81 4.08 -2.68
N PRO A 36 5.62 4.31 -1.63
CA PRO A 36 5.58 3.51 -0.41
C PRO A 36 4.19 3.56 0.23
N MET A 37 3.65 2.41 0.63
CA MET A 37 2.36 2.38 1.34
C MET A 37 2.49 3.00 2.72
N ALA A 38 1.47 3.75 3.11
CA ALA A 38 1.32 4.41 4.40
C ALA A 38 -0.17 4.45 4.78
N TRP A 39 -0.46 4.54 6.08
CA TRP A 39 -1.86 4.50 6.57
C TRP A 39 -2.67 5.73 6.13
N ASP A 40 -2.03 6.87 5.92
CA ASP A 40 -2.66 8.12 5.45
C ASP A 40 -3.16 8.04 4.00
N LEU A 41 -2.67 7.08 3.21
CA LEU A 41 -3.13 6.77 1.86
C LEU A 41 -4.42 5.95 1.83
N LEU A 42 -4.90 5.46 2.97
CA LEU A 42 -6.11 4.64 3.06
C LEU A 42 -7.28 5.48 3.61
N GLY A 43 -8.43 5.39 2.94
CA GLY A 43 -9.71 5.92 3.40
C GLY A 43 -10.49 4.92 4.25
#